data_AF-A0A2V7CF93-F1
#
_entry.id   AF-A0A2V7CF93-F1
#
_cell.length_a   1.000
_cell.length_b   1.000
_cell.length_c   1.000
_cell.angle_alpha   90.00
_cell.angle_beta   90.00
_cell.angle_gamma   90.00
#
_symmetry.space_group_name_H-M   'P 1'
#
loop_
_entity.id
_entity.type
_entity.pdbx_description
1 polymer ?
#
loop_
_entity_poly.entity_id
_entity_poly.type
_entity_poly.pdbx_seq_one_letter_code
_entity_poly.pdbx_strand_id
1 'polypeptide(L)'
;MEMDDRYVYVCGTSERSKPRNEELTILDYSTPSSPRVIASYHVVGQHVGETFSEMNQLNPNGTQQFIMCHEIIKDGTRLYLAYRDAGVIILDIADPTRPTTVGVFDYSPPFNGDPGTPPGCCPGAHTAAPVPHEGAPLPRLLVMTDEHFSCPPGFVWILDISHPKAIQVLSTIHVAGVDDQYDQATGKFICPPGQQSAHLPFFDPRGRGSLYYQAWYDQGLRAFDISNPFSPREVGHFVSPDFSVPRQVGRHTREAYVDPRTHLIYVTDGNGGGVTVLRYTGPMPQRPPIPGAR
;
A
#
# COMPACT_ATOMS: atom_id res chain seq x y z
N MET A 1 7.70 -6.31 -4.82
CA MET A 1 8.76 -7.34 -4.54
C MET A 1 9.62 -6.82 -3.40
N GLU A 2 10.06 -7.70 -2.51
CA GLU A 2 10.90 -7.35 -1.36
C GLU A 2 12.07 -8.34 -1.25
N MET A 3 13.19 -7.94 -0.64
CA MET A 3 14.33 -8.82 -0.43
C MET A 3 15.12 -8.49 0.84
N ASP A 4 15.75 -9.50 1.43
CA ASP A 4 16.82 -9.31 2.42
C ASP A 4 18.12 -9.97 1.95
N ASP A 5 19.11 -10.17 2.82
CA ASP A 5 20.41 -10.75 2.45
C ASP A 5 20.36 -12.20 1.93
N ARG A 6 19.24 -12.92 2.10
CA ARG A 6 19.13 -14.34 1.73
C ARG A 6 17.84 -14.71 1.01
N TYR A 7 16.75 -14.00 1.24
CA TYR A 7 15.44 -14.32 0.70
C TYR A 7 14.91 -13.22 -0.21
N VAL A 8 14.19 -13.64 -1.26
CA VAL A 8 13.35 -12.76 -2.08
C VAL A 8 11.89 -13.13 -1.83
N TYR A 9 11.06 -12.12 -1.64
CA TYR A 9 9.62 -12.23 -1.46
C TYR A 9 8.93 -11.61 -2.66
N VAL A 10 8.15 -12.41 -3.38
CA VAL A 10 7.57 -12.03 -4.67
C VAL A 10 6.09 -12.37 -4.69
N CYS A 11 5.26 -11.43 -5.14
CA CYS A 11 3.91 -11.75 -5.59
C CYS A 11 4.00 -12.30 -7.01
N GLY A 12 3.45 -13.49 -7.23
CA GLY A 12 3.46 -14.12 -8.55
C GLY A 12 2.59 -15.36 -8.60
N THR A 13 2.48 -15.98 -9.77
CA THR A 13 1.72 -17.21 -9.95
C THR A 13 2.60 -18.45 -9.79
N SER A 14 2.03 -19.52 -9.25
CA SER A 14 2.62 -20.85 -9.25
C SER A 14 1.79 -21.80 -10.13
N GLU A 15 2.28 -23.03 -10.35
CA GLU A 15 1.52 -24.08 -11.06
C GLU A 15 0.18 -24.41 -10.39
N ARG A 16 0.02 -24.06 -9.10
CA ARG A 16 -1.21 -24.28 -8.35
C ARG A 16 -2.18 -23.11 -8.46
N SER A 17 -1.71 -21.91 -8.80
CA SER A 17 -2.55 -20.72 -8.82
C SER A 17 -3.56 -20.76 -9.98
N LYS A 18 -4.78 -20.31 -9.72
CA LYS A 18 -5.75 -20.01 -10.78
C LYS A 18 -5.24 -18.87 -11.68
N PRO A 19 -5.70 -18.75 -12.93
CA PRO A 19 -5.29 -17.66 -13.81
C PRO A 19 -5.48 -16.29 -13.17
N ARG A 20 -4.45 -15.44 -13.22
CA ARG A 20 -4.40 -14.06 -12.68
C ARG A 20 -4.44 -13.94 -11.14
N ASN A 21 -4.36 -15.04 -10.40
CA ASN A 21 -4.27 -15.00 -8.94
C ASN A 21 -2.81 -15.10 -8.50
N GLU A 22 -2.20 -13.98 -8.18
CA GLU A 22 -0.85 -13.95 -7.60
C GLU A 22 -0.90 -14.25 -6.10
N GLU A 23 0.07 -15.05 -5.66
CA GLU A 23 0.31 -15.45 -4.28
C GLU A 23 1.71 -15.02 -3.86
N LEU A 24 1.96 -14.98 -2.54
CA LEU A 24 3.31 -14.76 -2.05
C LEU A 24 4.14 -16.02 -2.31
N THR A 25 5.28 -15.85 -2.96
CA THR A 25 6.34 -16.86 -3.09
C THR A 25 7.59 -16.38 -2.39
N ILE A 26 8.21 -17.26 -1.59
CA ILE A 26 9.46 -17.00 -0.88
C ILE A 26 10.57 -17.84 -1.52
N LEU A 27 11.61 -17.17 -2.00
CA LEU A 27 12.76 -17.79 -2.62
C LEU A 27 14.00 -17.65 -1.73
N ASP A 28 14.74 -18.74 -1.51
CA ASP A 28 16.11 -18.68 -1.03
C ASP A 28 17.03 -18.40 -2.23
N TYR A 29 17.78 -17.30 -2.18
CA TYR A 29 18.72 -16.90 -3.23
C TYR A 29 20.18 -16.93 -2.77
N SER A 30 20.49 -17.66 -1.68
CA SER A 30 21.86 -17.85 -1.19
C SER A 30 22.86 -18.29 -2.26
N THR A 31 22.39 -18.94 -3.31
CA THR A 31 23.12 -19.12 -4.58
C THR A 31 22.39 -18.32 -5.68
N PRO A 32 22.84 -17.10 -6.05
CA PRO A 32 22.11 -16.23 -6.98
C PRO A 32 21.86 -16.84 -8.37
N SER A 33 22.74 -17.74 -8.82
CA SER A 33 22.57 -18.46 -10.09
C SER A 33 21.57 -19.62 -10.02
N SER A 34 21.04 -19.95 -8.84
CA SER A 34 20.11 -21.06 -8.63
C SER A 34 19.17 -20.78 -7.45
N PRO A 35 18.30 -19.75 -7.55
CA PRO A 35 17.29 -19.48 -6.52
C PRO A 35 16.28 -20.64 -6.43
N ARG A 36 15.76 -20.89 -5.24
CA ARG A 36 14.80 -21.97 -4.99
C ARG A 36 13.61 -21.46 -4.21
N VAL A 37 12.40 -21.81 -4.66
CA VAL A 37 11.18 -21.60 -3.87
C VAL A 37 11.24 -22.48 -2.63
N ILE A 38 11.09 -21.86 -1.45
CA ILE A 38 11.11 -22.54 -0.15
C ILE A 38 9.76 -22.56 0.54
N ALA A 39 8.88 -21.60 0.21
CA ALA A 39 7.53 -21.51 0.73
C ALA A 39 6.66 -20.65 -0.20
N SER A 40 5.34 -20.79 -0.05
CA SER A 40 4.36 -19.85 -0.57
C SER A 40 3.26 -19.61 0.46
N TYR A 41 2.53 -18.51 0.28
CA TYR A 41 1.33 -18.18 1.03
C TYR A 41 0.26 -17.67 0.06
N HIS A 42 -0.93 -18.24 0.15
CA HIS A 42 -2.08 -17.87 -0.66
C HIS A 42 -3.33 -17.71 0.23
N VAL A 43 -4.27 -16.89 -0.24
CA VAL A 43 -5.63 -16.86 0.29
C VAL A 43 -6.38 -18.08 -0.23
N VAL A 44 -7.05 -18.81 0.66
CA VAL A 44 -7.83 -20.01 0.30
C VAL A 44 -8.85 -19.66 -0.78
N GLY A 45 -8.79 -20.38 -1.89
CA GLY A 45 -9.58 -20.10 -3.10
C GLY A 45 -8.72 -19.67 -4.28
N GLN A 46 -7.46 -19.26 -4.06
CA GLN A 46 -6.56 -18.91 -5.14
C GLN A 46 -6.00 -20.13 -5.88
N HIS A 47 -5.89 -21.31 -5.25
CA HIS A 47 -5.38 -22.51 -5.93
C HIS A 47 -6.46 -23.25 -6.73
N VAL A 48 -6.04 -23.96 -7.77
CA VAL A 48 -6.89 -24.86 -8.57
C VAL A 48 -7.50 -25.93 -7.66
N GLY A 49 -8.83 -26.05 -7.71
CA GLY A 49 -9.59 -26.97 -6.86
C GLY A 49 -10.06 -26.37 -5.52
N GLU A 50 -9.55 -25.20 -5.12
CA GLU A 50 -10.07 -24.46 -3.97
C GLU A 50 -11.24 -23.55 -4.37
N THR A 51 -12.05 -23.19 -3.38
CA THR A 51 -13.15 -22.23 -3.52
C THR A 51 -12.91 -21.09 -2.55
N PHE A 52 -13.06 -19.85 -3.02
CA PHE A 52 -13.03 -18.68 -2.15
C PHE A 52 -14.15 -18.75 -1.12
N SER A 53 -13.89 -18.28 0.10
CA SER A 53 -14.95 -18.05 1.09
C SER A 53 -15.98 -17.06 0.56
N GLU A 54 -17.20 -17.05 1.12
CA GLU A 54 -18.24 -16.07 0.75
C GLU A 54 -17.73 -14.61 0.79
N MET A 55 -16.86 -14.31 1.75
CA MET A 55 -16.21 -12.99 1.90
C MET A 55 -15.29 -12.61 0.73
N ASN A 56 -14.76 -13.58 -0.02
CA ASN A 56 -13.71 -13.40 -1.04
C ASN A 56 -14.23 -13.69 -2.47
N GLN A 57 -15.53 -13.52 -2.72
CA GLN A 57 -16.17 -13.92 -3.97
C GLN A 57 -16.62 -12.74 -4.83
N LEU A 58 -17.56 -11.94 -4.32
CA LEU A 58 -18.24 -10.91 -5.08
C LEU A 58 -18.27 -9.59 -4.33
N ASN A 59 -18.05 -8.50 -5.07
CA ASN A 59 -18.33 -7.15 -4.62
C ASN A 59 -19.85 -6.91 -4.51
N PRO A 60 -20.30 -5.89 -3.77
CA PRO A 60 -21.72 -5.57 -3.61
C PRO A 60 -22.44 -5.28 -4.95
N ASN A 61 -21.70 -4.84 -5.96
CA ASN A 61 -22.19 -4.60 -7.33
C ASN A 61 -22.23 -5.87 -8.20
N GLY A 62 -21.86 -7.04 -7.66
CA GLY A 62 -21.84 -8.33 -8.35
C GLY A 62 -20.59 -8.62 -9.18
N THR A 63 -19.58 -7.74 -9.21
CA THR A 63 -18.30 -8.04 -9.86
C THR A 63 -17.46 -8.98 -9.00
N GLN A 64 -16.52 -9.71 -9.60
CA GLN A 64 -15.56 -10.52 -8.83
C GLN A 64 -14.62 -9.62 -8.04
N GLN A 65 -14.31 -10.03 -6.80
CA GLN A 65 -13.21 -9.45 -6.05
C GLN A 65 -11.87 -9.82 -6.68
N PHE A 66 -10.93 -8.88 -6.62
CA PHE A 66 -9.58 -9.03 -7.11
C PHE A 66 -8.64 -9.47 -5.99
N ILE A 67 -8.59 -10.78 -5.73
CA ILE A 67 -7.78 -11.36 -4.66
C ILE A 67 -6.36 -11.69 -5.17
N MET A 68 -5.43 -10.77 -4.93
CA MET A 68 -4.07 -10.84 -5.48
C MET A 68 -3.05 -10.26 -4.50
N CYS A 69 -1.96 -10.99 -4.25
CA CYS A 69 -0.77 -10.42 -3.62
C CYS A 69 -0.26 -9.27 -4.51
N HIS A 70 -0.03 -8.09 -3.94
CA HIS A 70 0.40 -6.95 -4.76
C HIS A 70 1.68 -6.28 -4.26
N GLU A 71 1.71 -5.85 -2.99
CA GLU A 71 2.94 -5.34 -2.39
C GLU A 71 3.31 -6.08 -1.12
N ILE A 72 4.64 -6.16 -0.92
CA ILE A 72 5.26 -6.85 0.19
C ILE A 72 6.23 -5.85 0.81
N ILE A 73 6.09 -5.61 2.11
CA ILE A 73 7.11 -4.89 2.88
C ILE A 73 7.55 -5.78 4.04
N LYS A 74 8.86 -5.95 4.17
CA LYS A 74 9.47 -6.72 5.27
C LYS A 74 9.91 -5.78 6.38
N ASP A 75 9.54 -6.12 7.61
CA ASP A 75 10.14 -5.53 8.80
C ASP A 75 10.46 -6.63 9.82
N GLY A 76 11.74 -6.76 10.16
CA GLY A 76 12.24 -7.82 11.03
C GLY A 76 11.81 -9.22 10.58
N THR A 77 11.02 -9.89 11.43
CA THR A 77 10.45 -11.23 11.22
C THR A 77 8.99 -11.19 10.75
N ARG A 78 8.55 -10.08 10.14
CA ARG A 78 7.19 -9.91 9.62
C ARG A 78 7.20 -9.52 8.16
N LEU A 79 6.18 -10.00 7.45
CA LEU A 79 5.78 -9.44 6.15
C LEU A 79 4.44 -8.74 6.31
N TYR A 80 4.34 -7.56 5.74
CA TYR A 80 3.13 -6.76 5.62
C TYR A 80 2.72 -6.78 4.16
N LEU A 81 1.66 -7.53 3.88
CA LEU A 81 1.17 -7.76 2.53
C LEU A 81 -0.02 -6.86 2.28
N ALA A 82 0.04 -6.09 1.20
CA ALA A 82 -1.16 -5.56 0.57
C ALA A 82 -1.66 -6.59 -0.44
N TYR A 83 -2.89 -7.05 -0.23
CA TYR A 83 -3.49 -8.19 -0.92
C TYR A 83 -4.76 -7.79 -1.68
N ARG A 84 -4.74 -6.59 -2.30
CA ARG A 84 -5.86 -6.06 -3.08
C ARG A 84 -7.17 -6.14 -2.30
N ASP A 85 -8.20 -6.79 -2.83
CA ASP A 85 -9.51 -6.87 -2.17
C ASP A 85 -9.53 -7.78 -0.92
N ALA A 86 -8.48 -8.56 -0.63
CA ALA A 86 -8.33 -9.24 0.67
C ALA A 86 -7.68 -8.35 1.75
N GLY A 87 -7.40 -7.10 1.41
CA GLY A 87 -6.89 -6.07 2.30
C GLY A 87 -5.45 -6.31 2.76
N VAL A 88 -5.19 -6.20 4.07
CA VAL A 88 -3.84 -6.37 4.64
C VAL A 88 -3.71 -7.72 5.29
N ILE A 89 -2.63 -8.44 4.96
CA ILE A 89 -2.26 -9.69 5.62
C ILE A 89 -0.89 -9.52 6.25
N ILE A 90 -0.79 -9.79 7.55
CA ILE A 90 0.47 -9.77 8.29
C ILE A 90 0.91 -11.21 8.53
N LEU A 91 2.10 -11.56 8.06
CA LEU A 91 2.70 -12.88 8.24
C LEU A 91 3.87 -12.84 9.24
N ASP A 92 3.98 -13.84 10.10
CA ASP A 92 5.21 -14.18 10.81
C ASP A 92 6.09 -15.04 9.90
N ILE A 93 7.32 -14.59 9.71
CA ILE A 93 8.36 -15.25 8.92
C ILE A 93 9.64 -15.46 9.73
N ALA A 94 9.55 -15.63 11.06
CA ALA A 94 10.69 -16.05 11.88
C ALA A 94 11.32 -17.36 11.36
N ASP A 95 10.50 -18.23 10.79
CA ASP A 95 10.91 -19.32 9.90
C ASP A 95 10.33 -19.07 8.49
N PRO A 96 11.15 -18.57 7.53
CA PRO A 96 10.70 -18.30 6.16
C PRO A 96 10.21 -19.52 5.39
N THR A 97 10.52 -20.75 5.84
CA THR A 97 10.01 -21.98 5.22
C THR A 97 8.58 -22.29 5.64
N ARG A 98 8.07 -21.60 6.67
CA ARG A 98 6.75 -21.84 7.27
C ARG A 98 6.09 -20.52 7.68
N PRO A 99 5.77 -19.63 6.72
CA PRO A 99 5.07 -18.40 7.01
C PRO A 99 3.72 -18.68 7.69
N THR A 100 3.35 -17.87 8.69
CA THR A 100 2.06 -18.02 9.40
C THR A 100 1.32 -16.69 9.50
N THR A 101 0.01 -16.70 9.30
CA THR A 101 -0.81 -15.48 9.45
C THR A 101 -0.94 -15.08 10.91
N VAL A 102 -0.60 -13.83 11.23
CA VAL A 102 -0.76 -13.26 12.58
C VAL A 102 -1.84 -12.17 12.64
N GLY A 103 -2.20 -11.58 11.50
CA GLY A 103 -3.22 -10.56 11.42
C GLY A 103 -3.78 -10.42 10.02
N VAL A 104 -5.07 -10.06 9.94
CA VAL A 104 -5.77 -9.75 8.69
C VAL A 104 -6.64 -8.53 8.97
N PHE A 105 -6.57 -7.54 8.08
CA PHE A 105 -7.49 -6.40 8.04
C PHE A 105 -8.20 -6.43 6.69
N ASP A 106 -9.41 -6.96 6.71
CA ASP A 106 -10.33 -7.00 5.57
C ASP A 106 -11.34 -5.85 5.72
N TYR A 107 -11.36 -4.96 4.74
CA TYR A 107 -12.22 -3.79 4.66
C TYR A 107 -13.09 -3.79 3.39
N SER A 108 -13.07 -4.89 2.64
CA SER A 108 -13.71 -5.02 1.32
C SER A 108 -14.72 -6.17 1.35
N PRO A 109 -16.04 -5.90 1.24
CA PRO A 109 -16.71 -4.60 1.07
C PRO A 109 -16.81 -3.75 2.36
N PRO A 110 -17.15 -2.43 2.27
CA PRO A 110 -17.64 -1.71 1.09
C PRO A 110 -16.56 -0.97 0.29
N PHE A 111 -15.31 -1.05 0.70
CA PHE A 111 -14.21 -0.30 0.10
C PHE A 111 -13.53 -1.04 -1.05
N ASN A 112 -14.22 -2.01 -1.66
CA ASN A 112 -13.74 -2.60 -2.91
C ASN A 112 -13.69 -1.51 -3.99
N GLY A 113 -12.59 -1.44 -4.74
CA GLY A 113 -12.58 -0.63 -5.96
C GLY A 113 -13.33 -1.35 -7.10
N ASP A 114 -13.54 -0.65 -8.21
CA ASP A 114 -14.14 -1.24 -9.41
C ASP A 114 -13.04 -1.89 -10.28
N PRO A 115 -13.03 -3.23 -10.47
CA PRO A 115 -12.05 -3.91 -11.31
C PRO A 115 -12.17 -3.55 -12.81
N GLY A 116 -13.19 -2.76 -13.20
CA GLY A 116 -13.44 -2.34 -14.57
C GLY A 116 -12.75 -1.04 -15.01
N THR A 117 -12.16 -0.24 -14.10
CA THR A 117 -11.63 1.09 -14.47
C THR A 117 -10.31 1.47 -13.79
N PRO A 118 -9.24 1.78 -14.57
CA PRO A 118 -9.10 1.54 -16.01
C PRO A 118 -9.05 0.03 -16.32
N PRO A 119 -9.43 -0.40 -17.55
CA PRO A 119 -9.42 -1.81 -17.92
C PRO A 119 -8.05 -2.46 -17.66
N GLY A 120 -8.02 -3.44 -16.77
CA GLY A 120 -6.79 -4.17 -16.41
C GLY A 120 -5.98 -3.58 -15.27
N CYS A 121 -6.50 -2.58 -14.57
CA CYS A 121 -5.91 -2.10 -13.32
C CYS A 121 -6.75 -2.52 -12.11
N CYS A 122 -6.12 -2.43 -10.95
CA CYS A 122 -6.33 -3.39 -9.88
C CYS A 122 -6.83 -2.66 -8.63
N PRO A 123 -8.06 -2.89 -8.17
CA PRO A 123 -8.58 -2.25 -6.97
C PRO A 123 -8.07 -2.92 -5.68
N GLY A 124 -8.17 -2.22 -4.56
CA GLY A 124 -7.92 -2.69 -3.21
C GLY A 124 -6.63 -2.15 -2.62
N ALA A 125 -6.17 -2.85 -1.58
CA ALA A 125 -4.95 -2.51 -0.87
C ALA A 125 -3.75 -2.58 -1.83
N HIS A 126 -3.03 -1.46 -1.92
CA HIS A 126 -1.82 -1.34 -2.71
C HIS A 126 -0.58 -1.50 -1.88
N THR A 127 -0.51 -0.86 -0.71
CA THR A 127 0.67 -0.95 0.15
C THR A 127 0.26 -1.03 1.61
N ALA A 128 0.93 -1.90 2.36
CA ALA A 128 0.83 -2.06 3.79
C ALA A 128 2.18 -1.67 4.42
N ALA A 129 2.41 -0.37 4.64
CA ALA A 129 3.70 0.14 5.08
C ALA A 129 3.81 0.23 6.61
N PRO A 130 4.64 -0.62 7.27
CA PRO A 130 4.88 -0.50 8.70
C PRO A 130 5.54 0.82 9.04
N VAL A 131 4.98 1.50 10.05
CA VAL A 131 5.58 2.74 10.57
C VAL A 131 6.86 2.39 11.34
N PRO A 132 8.00 3.06 11.05
CA PRO A 132 9.23 2.88 11.80
C PRO A 132 9.01 2.99 13.32
N HIS A 133 9.56 2.04 14.08
CA HIS A 133 9.18 1.79 15.48
C HIS A 133 10.39 1.76 16.41
N GLU A 134 11.06 2.89 16.55
CA GLU A 134 12.22 3.03 17.43
C GLU A 134 11.94 2.55 18.86
N GLY A 135 12.74 1.58 19.32
CA GLY A 135 12.65 1.04 20.68
C GLY A 135 11.58 -0.03 20.90
N ALA A 136 10.81 -0.41 19.87
CA ALA A 136 9.89 -1.55 19.91
C ALA A 136 10.38 -2.69 18.99
N PRO A 137 10.11 -3.97 19.33
CA PRO A 137 10.56 -5.10 18.52
C PRO A 137 9.79 -5.26 17.20
N LEU A 138 8.59 -4.69 17.10
CA LEU A 138 7.69 -4.77 15.95
C LEU A 138 6.93 -3.44 15.81
N PRO A 139 6.48 -3.07 14.59
CA PRO A 139 5.67 -1.89 14.38
C PRO A 139 4.31 -2.02 15.05
N ARG A 140 3.83 -0.90 15.57
CA ARG A 140 2.50 -0.78 16.19
C ARG A 140 1.51 -0.01 15.32
N LEU A 141 1.99 0.67 14.29
CA LEU A 141 1.18 1.40 13.33
C LEU A 141 1.53 0.97 11.90
N LEU A 142 0.54 1.06 11.02
CA LEU A 142 0.66 0.77 9.60
C LEU A 142 0.01 1.91 8.80
N VAL A 143 0.69 2.37 7.75
CA VAL A 143 0.10 3.23 6.71
C VAL A 143 -0.33 2.31 5.57
N MET A 144 -1.63 2.14 5.38
CA MET A 144 -2.19 1.40 4.25
C MET A 144 -2.66 2.36 3.17
N THR A 145 -2.36 2.08 1.91
CA THR A 145 -2.83 2.89 0.77
C THR A 145 -3.74 2.05 -0.12
N ASP A 146 -4.88 2.63 -0.52
CA ASP A 146 -5.71 2.08 -1.59
C ASP A 146 -5.19 2.57 -2.94
N GLU A 147 -5.21 1.69 -3.94
CA GLU A 147 -5.01 2.07 -5.34
C GLU A 147 -6.33 1.88 -6.11
N HIS A 148 -7.24 2.86 -5.99
CA HIS A 148 -8.50 2.90 -6.72
C HIS A 148 -8.52 4.08 -7.68
N PHE A 149 -8.67 3.78 -8.97
CA PHE A 149 -8.82 4.79 -10.01
C PHE A 149 -10.28 5.08 -10.36
N SER A 150 -11.21 4.32 -9.78
CA SER A 150 -12.65 4.60 -9.82
C SER A 150 -12.99 5.82 -8.94
N CYS A 151 -14.25 6.26 -8.99
CA CYS A 151 -14.77 7.31 -8.12
C CYS A 151 -15.68 6.68 -7.06
N PRO A 152 -15.43 6.84 -5.74
CA PRO A 152 -14.32 7.61 -5.14
C PRO A 152 -12.95 6.93 -5.34
N PRO A 153 -11.86 7.71 -5.42
CA PRO A 153 -10.53 7.16 -5.65
C PRO A 153 -9.90 6.64 -4.34
N GLY A 154 -8.74 6.01 -4.48
CA GLY A 154 -8.04 5.40 -3.36
C GLY A 154 -7.41 6.45 -2.45
N PHE A 155 -7.52 6.21 -1.15
CA PHE A 155 -7.04 7.08 -0.09
C PHE A 155 -6.13 6.30 0.87
N VAL A 156 -5.74 6.94 1.98
CA VAL A 156 -4.80 6.34 2.93
C VAL A 156 -5.47 6.06 4.28
N TRP A 157 -5.08 4.97 4.92
CA TRP A 157 -5.52 4.54 6.22
C TRP A 157 -4.35 4.50 7.20
N ILE A 158 -4.59 4.97 8.42
CA ILE A 158 -3.68 4.79 9.54
C ILE A 158 -4.26 3.72 10.44
N LEU A 159 -3.60 2.56 10.50
CA LEU A 159 -4.05 1.41 11.28
C LEU A 159 -3.19 1.23 12.53
N ASP A 160 -3.82 0.89 13.65
CA ASP A 160 -3.16 0.35 14.83
C ASP A 160 -3.08 -1.18 14.71
N ILE A 161 -1.84 -1.65 14.64
CA ILE A 161 -1.48 -3.07 14.53
C ILE A 161 -0.81 -3.59 15.80
N SER A 162 -0.91 -2.87 16.93
CA SER A 162 -0.40 -3.31 18.24
C SER A 162 -0.91 -4.70 18.63
N HIS A 163 -2.14 -5.00 18.25
CA HIS A 163 -2.75 -6.31 18.36
C HIS A 163 -3.14 -6.79 16.95
N PRO A 164 -2.27 -7.51 16.23
CA PRO A 164 -2.50 -7.83 14.82
C PRO A 164 -3.73 -8.72 14.57
N LYS A 165 -4.25 -9.39 15.60
CA LYS A 165 -5.54 -10.13 15.54
C LYS A 165 -6.78 -9.24 15.69
N ALA A 166 -6.58 -7.97 16.00
CA ALA A 166 -7.63 -6.98 16.27
C ALA A 166 -7.20 -5.60 15.76
N ILE A 167 -6.79 -5.54 14.48
CA ILE A 167 -6.34 -4.31 13.83
C ILE A 167 -7.45 -3.25 13.90
N GLN A 168 -7.10 -2.03 14.28
CA GLN A 168 -8.05 -0.91 14.40
C GLN A 168 -7.71 0.20 13.43
N VAL A 169 -8.73 0.82 12.85
CA VAL A 169 -8.55 2.07 12.09
C VAL A 169 -8.47 3.23 13.08
N LEU A 170 -7.42 4.05 12.98
CA LEU A 170 -7.28 5.28 13.77
C LEU A 170 -7.78 6.51 13.01
N SER A 171 -7.44 6.60 11.73
CA SER A 171 -7.89 7.68 10.85
C SER A 171 -7.75 7.29 9.38
N THR A 172 -8.37 8.08 8.51
CA THR A 172 -8.11 8.10 7.08
C THR A 172 -7.51 9.45 6.69
N ILE A 173 -6.82 9.49 5.55
CA ILE A 173 -6.27 10.71 4.95
C ILE A 173 -6.81 10.80 3.54
N HIS A 174 -7.38 11.96 3.25
CA HIS A 174 -8.00 12.31 1.98
C HIS A 174 -7.34 13.57 1.42
N VAL A 175 -7.32 13.71 0.10
CA VAL A 175 -6.94 14.98 -0.53
C VAL A 175 -8.17 15.86 -0.64
N ALA A 176 -8.12 17.02 0.02
CA ALA A 176 -9.23 17.96 0.04
C ALA A 176 -9.68 18.33 -1.37
N GLY A 177 -10.98 18.20 -1.64
CA GLY A 177 -11.58 18.50 -2.94
C GLY A 177 -11.46 17.39 -4.00
N VAL A 178 -10.68 16.33 -3.73
CA VAL A 178 -10.64 15.12 -4.56
C VAL A 178 -11.62 14.08 -4.04
N ASP A 179 -11.58 13.80 -2.74
CA ASP A 179 -12.35 12.71 -2.12
C ASP A 179 -13.65 13.19 -1.46
N ASP A 180 -13.77 14.50 -1.19
CA ASP A 180 -14.81 15.06 -0.33
C ASP A 180 -16.09 15.50 -1.08
N GLN A 181 -16.15 15.30 -2.40
CA GLN A 181 -17.24 15.83 -3.23
C GLN A 181 -18.32 14.77 -3.47
N TYR A 182 -19.54 15.04 -2.98
CA TYR A 182 -20.69 14.16 -3.14
C TYR A 182 -21.91 14.91 -3.66
N ASP A 183 -22.47 14.43 -4.77
CA ASP A 183 -23.72 14.92 -5.34
C ASP A 183 -24.92 14.21 -4.69
N GLN A 184 -25.58 14.92 -3.78
CA GLN A 184 -26.78 14.45 -3.09
C GLN A 184 -27.97 14.20 -4.05
N ALA A 185 -28.03 14.88 -5.19
CA ALA A 185 -29.14 14.73 -6.14
C ALA A 185 -29.01 13.44 -6.96
N THR A 186 -27.79 13.05 -7.32
CA THR A 186 -27.54 11.82 -8.09
C THR A 186 -27.10 10.63 -7.23
N GLY A 187 -26.74 10.87 -5.97
CA GLY A 187 -26.25 9.86 -5.04
C GLY A 187 -24.83 9.38 -5.33
N LYS A 188 -24.00 10.19 -6.00
CA LYS A 188 -22.67 9.80 -6.51
C LYS A 188 -21.57 10.74 -6.03
N PHE A 189 -20.36 10.20 -5.89
CA PHE A 189 -19.16 11.02 -5.72
C PHE A 189 -18.80 11.76 -7.02
N ILE A 190 -18.24 12.96 -6.89
CA ILE A 190 -17.73 13.76 -8.00
C ILE A 190 -16.21 13.78 -7.89
N CYS A 191 -15.53 13.04 -8.78
CA CYS A 191 -14.08 13.00 -8.77
C CYS A 191 -13.51 13.82 -9.92
N PRO A 192 -12.42 14.59 -9.71
CA PRO A 192 -11.74 15.26 -10.79
C PRO A 192 -11.20 14.23 -11.80
N PRO A 193 -11.09 14.59 -13.09
CA PRO A 193 -10.54 13.69 -14.09
C PRO A 193 -9.08 13.36 -13.76
N GLY A 194 -8.58 12.25 -14.31
CA GLY A 194 -7.21 11.79 -14.10
C GLY A 194 -7.11 10.67 -13.05
N GLN A 195 -5.88 10.40 -12.62
CA GLN A 195 -5.52 9.37 -11.67
C GLN A 195 -5.41 9.98 -10.29
N GLN A 196 -6.47 9.81 -9.51
CA GLN A 196 -6.65 10.51 -8.23
C GLN A 196 -6.34 9.65 -7.00
N SER A 197 -5.62 8.54 -7.18
CA SER A 197 -5.40 7.56 -6.12
C SER A 197 -4.08 7.77 -5.36
N ALA A 198 -4.08 7.42 -4.08
CA ALA A 198 -2.85 7.22 -3.32
C ALA A 198 -2.02 6.06 -3.89
N HIS A 199 -0.70 6.14 -3.73
CA HIS A 199 0.27 5.13 -4.18
C HIS A 199 1.54 5.16 -3.31
N LEU A 200 2.08 3.99 -2.93
CA LEU A 200 3.33 3.75 -2.18
C LEU A 200 3.84 4.91 -1.26
N PRO A 201 3.67 4.81 0.07
CA PRO A 201 4.27 5.75 1.02
C PRO A 201 5.76 5.43 1.27
N PHE A 202 6.55 6.46 1.61
CA PHE A 202 7.93 6.32 2.04
C PHE A 202 8.23 7.19 3.28
N PHE A 203 8.70 6.59 4.37
CA PHE A 203 9.00 7.31 5.61
C PHE A 203 10.32 8.09 5.54
N ASP A 204 10.32 9.34 6.02
CA ASP A 204 11.56 10.09 6.17
C ASP A 204 12.35 9.51 7.37
N PRO A 205 13.61 9.06 7.19
CA PRO A 205 14.39 8.49 8.27
C PRO A 205 14.68 9.47 9.42
N ARG A 206 14.58 10.79 9.18
CA ARG A 206 14.70 11.82 10.23
C ARG A 206 13.40 12.02 11.01
N GLY A 207 12.27 11.58 10.46
CA GLY A 207 10.94 11.80 10.99
C GLY A 207 10.52 10.84 12.10
N ARG A 208 11.35 9.86 12.46
CA ARG A 208 11.09 8.87 13.54
C ARG A 208 9.74 8.16 13.40
N GLY A 209 9.35 7.87 12.15
CA GLY A 209 8.06 7.27 11.80
C GLY A 209 6.87 8.25 11.73
N SER A 210 7.04 9.51 12.16
CA SER A 210 5.96 10.51 12.11
C SER A 210 5.88 11.27 10.79
N LEU A 211 6.97 11.42 10.03
CA LEU A 211 6.95 12.07 8.72
C LEU A 211 7.10 11.04 7.62
N TYR A 212 6.20 11.09 6.64
CA TYR A 212 6.31 10.29 5.43
C TYR A 212 5.85 11.06 4.20
N TYR A 213 6.27 10.56 3.04
CA TYR A 213 5.90 11.07 1.74
C TYR A 213 4.98 10.06 1.04
N GLN A 214 3.85 10.54 0.56
CA GLN A 214 2.82 9.77 -0.11
C GLN A 214 2.79 10.20 -1.58
N ALA A 215 3.09 9.30 -2.50
CA ALA A 215 2.78 9.56 -3.90
C ALA A 215 1.27 9.44 -4.11
N TRP A 216 0.74 10.28 -4.99
CA TRP A 216 -0.70 10.39 -5.21
C TRP A 216 -0.98 10.79 -6.66
N TYR A 217 -0.30 10.16 -7.61
CA TYR A 217 -0.51 10.33 -9.05
C TYR A 217 -0.69 11.79 -9.50
N ASP A 218 -1.89 12.21 -9.90
CA ASP A 218 -2.20 13.57 -10.35
C ASP A 218 -2.05 14.62 -9.25
N GLN A 219 -2.16 14.20 -7.99
CA GLN A 219 -1.97 15.02 -6.80
C GLN A 219 -0.50 15.12 -6.38
N GLY A 220 0.43 14.51 -7.12
CA GLY A 220 1.86 14.66 -6.88
C GLY A 220 2.37 13.91 -5.65
N LEU A 221 3.41 14.44 -5.02
CA LEU A 221 3.95 13.94 -3.76
C LEU A 221 3.42 14.78 -2.60
N ARG A 222 2.81 14.14 -1.61
CA ARG A 222 2.27 14.76 -0.39
C ARG A 222 3.16 14.40 0.80
N ALA A 223 3.42 15.34 1.69
CA ALA A 223 4.13 15.10 2.94
C ALA A 223 3.12 15.12 4.09
N PHE A 224 3.10 14.06 4.89
CA PHE A 224 2.17 13.91 6.01
C PHE A 224 2.92 13.74 7.33
N ASP A 225 2.48 14.49 8.35
CA ASP A 225 2.86 14.31 9.74
C ASP A 225 1.77 13.51 10.48
N ILE A 226 2.12 12.32 10.94
CA ILE A 226 1.27 11.40 11.72
C ILE A 226 1.68 11.32 13.19
N SER A 227 2.43 12.29 13.72
CA SER A 227 2.74 12.39 15.16
C SER A 227 1.52 12.18 16.05
N ASN A 228 0.37 12.71 15.61
CA ASN A 228 -0.95 12.31 16.09
C ASN A 228 -1.65 11.44 15.03
N PRO A 229 -1.63 10.11 15.14
CA PRO A 229 -2.20 9.23 14.12
C PRO A 229 -3.74 9.25 14.09
N PHE A 230 -4.40 9.94 15.03
CA PHE A 230 -5.85 10.18 15.00
C PHE A 230 -6.23 11.42 14.19
N SER A 231 -5.25 12.28 13.88
CA SER A 231 -5.46 13.50 13.09
C SER A 231 -4.19 13.82 12.31
N PRO A 232 -3.89 13.04 11.25
CA PRO A 232 -2.78 13.31 10.35
C PRO A 232 -2.88 14.70 9.73
N ARG A 233 -1.73 15.30 9.40
CA ARG A 233 -1.67 16.64 8.79
C ARG A 233 -0.83 16.63 7.54
N GLU A 234 -1.35 17.17 6.45
CA GLU A 234 -0.51 17.54 5.30
C GLU A 234 0.40 18.71 5.73
N VAL A 235 1.71 18.53 5.58
CA VAL A 235 2.76 19.49 5.96
C VAL A 235 3.59 19.98 4.78
N GLY A 236 3.25 19.52 3.57
CA GLY A 236 3.83 20.00 2.32
C GLY A 236 3.37 19.16 1.14
N HIS A 237 3.57 19.68 -0.07
CA HIS A 237 3.36 18.92 -1.29
C HIS A 237 4.28 19.41 -2.40
N PHE A 238 4.42 18.56 -3.41
CA PHE A 238 5.03 18.86 -4.69
C PHE A 238 4.14 18.30 -5.79
N VAL A 239 3.72 19.15 -6.73
CA VAL A 239 2.97 18.73 -7.91
C VAL A 239 3.93 18.74 -9.10
N SER A 240 4.15 17.58 -9.71
CA SER A 240 5.04 17.45 -10.86
C SER A 240 4.50 18.22 -12.08
N PRO A 241 5.36 18.57 -13.05
CA PRO A 241 4.89 18.94 -14.38
C PRO A 241 4.02 17.84 -14.99
N ASP A 242 3.13 18.23 -15.91
CA ASP A 242 2.32 17.27 -16.66
C ASP A 242 3.17 16.66 -17.78
N PHE A 243 3.43 15.36 -17.69
CA PHE A 243 4.18 14.57 -18.65
C PHE A 243 3.29 13.64 -19.49
N SER A 244 2.02 13.98 -19.67
CA SER A 244 1.05 13.20 -20.43
C SER A 244 1.60 12.57 -21.71
N VAL A 245 1.31 11.29 -21.92
CA VAL A 245 1.61 10.52 -23.13
C VAL A 245 0.30 10.03 -23.76
N PRO A 246 0.27 9.64 -25.06
CA PRO A 246 -0.98 9.26 -25.74
C PRO A 246 -1.81 8.16 -25.06
N ARG A 247 -1.19 7.30 -24.24
CA ARG A 247 -1.87 6.21 -23.51
C ARG A 247 -2.17 6.54 -22.04
N GLN A 248 -1.65 7.65 -21.53
CA GLN A 248 -1.79 8.03 -20.12
C GLN A 248 -1.74 9.55 -19.99
N VAL A 249 -2.91 10.13 -19.71
CA VAL A 249 -3.10 11.58 -19.52
C VAL A 249 -3.00 11.92 -18.04
N GLY A 250 -2.45 13.08 -17.74
CA GLY A 250 -2.19 13.58 -16.40
C GLY A 250 -0.76 13.30 -15.93
N ARG A 251 -0.53 13.58 -14.65
CA ARG A 251 0.73 13.30 -13.96
C ARG A 251 0.69 11.89 -13.42
N HIS A 252 1.87 11.29 -13.32
CA HIS A 252 2.01 9.92 -12.87
C HIS A 252 3.13 9.84 -11.84
N THR A 253 3.03 10.69 -10.81
CA THR A 253 3.95 10.65 -9.65
C THR A 253 3.78 9.32 -8.93
N ARG A 254 4.84 8.49 -8.89
CA ARG A 254 4.75 7.09 -8.46
C ARG A 254 5.39 6.80 -7.12
N GLU A 255 6.69 6.91 -7.01
CA GLU A 255 7.43 6.43 -5.84
C GLU A 255 8.38 7.51 -5.36
N ALA A 256 8.51 7.61 -4.05
CA ALA A 256 9.52 8.41 -3.39
C ALA A 256 10.56 7.50 -2.74
N TYR A 257 11.80 7.95 -2.76
CA TYR A 257 12.89 7.41 -1.97
C TYR A 257 13.62 8.56 -1.29
N VAL A 258 13.89 8.43 0.01
CA VAL A 258 14.66 9.43 0.76
C VAL A 258 16.05 8.86 1.02
N ASP A 259 17.08 9.52 0.48
CA ASP A 259 18.45 9.15 0.79
C ASP A 259 18.76 9.47 2.26
N PRO A 260 19.09 8.46 3.10
CA PRO A 260 19.34 8.68 4.52
C PRO A 260 20.58 9.55 4.80
N ARG A 261 21.48 9.73 3.83
CA ARG A 261 22.70 10.54 3.98
C ARG A 261 22.52 12.00 3.58
N THR A 262 21.93 12.25 2.41
CA THR A 262 21.76 13.61 1.87
C THR A 262 20.41 14.23 2.22
N HIS A 263 19.46 13.38 2.60
CA HIS A 263 18.07 13.71 2.86
C HIS A 263 17.37 14.36 1.66
N LEU A 264 17.85 14.05 0.46
CA LEU A 264 17.17 14.36 -0.78
C LEU A 264 16.09 13.32 -1.03
N ILE A 265 14.97 13.78 -1.58
CA ILE A 265 13.81 12.97 -1.91
C ILE A 265 13.82 12.79 -3.42
N TYR A 266 13.96 11.55 -3.88
CA TYR A 266 13.93 11.18 -5.29
C TYR A 266 12.52 10.72 -5.62
N VAL A 267 11.89 11.36 -6.60
CA VAL A 267 10.51 11.10 -6.99
C VAL A 267 10.45 10.69 -8.44
N THR A 268 9.85 9.54 -8.72
CA THR A 268 9.70 9.03 -10.09
C THR A 268 8.39 9.50 -10.72
N ASP A 269 8.44 9.73 -12.03
CA ASP A 269 7.25 9.94 -12.87
C ASP A 269 7.11 8.79 -13.88
N GLY A 270 5.96 8.12 -13.86
CA GLY A 270 5.68 6.97 -14.71
C GLY A 270 5.27 7.30 -16.15
N ASN A 271 5.16 8.58 -16.53
CA ASN A 271 4.85 9.02 -17.90
C ASN A 271 6.11 9.48 -18.66
N GLY A 272 7.30 9.27 -18.09
CA GLY A 272 8.57 9.63 -18.72
C GLY A 272 9.17 10.96 -18.27
N GLY A 273 8.62 11.57 -17.21
CA GLY A 273 9.22 12.74 -16.55
C GLY A 273 10.55 12.46 -15.86
N GLY A 274 10.93 11.19 -15.72
CA GLY A 274 12.21 10.78 -15.13
C GLY A 274 12.19 10.87 -13.61
N VAL A 275 13.29 11.36 -13.03
CA VAL A 275 13.47 11.50 -11.58
C VAL A 275 13.57 12.98 -11.21
N THR A 276 12.66 13.46 -10.36
CA THR A 276 12.76 14.77 -9.72
C THR A 276 13.42 14.64 -8.36
N VAL A 277 14.35 15.54 -8.04
CA VAL A 277 15.04 15.56 -6.73
C VAL A 277 14.52 16.76 -5.92
N LEU A 278 13.93 16.47 -4.76
CA LEU A 278 13.36 17.46 -3.86
C LEU A 278 14.13 17.50 -2.53
N ARG A 279 13.89 18.55 -1.75
CA ARG A 279 14.30 18.64 -0.35
C ARG A 279 13.10 19.13 0.46
N TYR A 280 12.73 18.39 1.50
CA TYR A 280 11.72 18.88 2.45
C TYR A 280 12.30 20.02 3.31
N THR A 281 11.54 21.11 3.39
CA THR A 281 11.92 22.36 4.07
C THR A 281 11.08 22.67 5.31
N GLY A 282 10.07 21.83 5.60
CA GLY A 282 9.21 21.99 6.76
C GLY A 282 9.85 21.51 8.07
N PRO A 283 9.15 21.69 9.21
CA PRO A 283 9.62 21.23 10.51
C PRO A 283 9.69 19.70 10.56
N MET A 284 10.67 19.18 11.31
CA MET A 284 10.83 17.75 11.57
C MET A 284 10.10 17.34 12.86
N PRO A 285 9.23 16.33 12.82
CA PRO A 285 8.71 15.70 14.03
C PRO A 285 9.85 15.21 14.94
N GLN A 286 9.70 15.41 16.25
CA GLN A 286 10.74 15.06 17.24
C GLN A 286 10.42 13.77 18.01
N ARG A 287 9.19 13.27 17.88
CA ARG A 287 8.68 12.12 18.63
C ARG A 287 8.03 11.13 17.65
N PRO A 288 8.12 9.83 17.92
CA PRO A 288 7.39 8.83 17.15
C PRO A 288 5.88 9.00 17.38
N PRO A 289 5.06 8.50 16.44
CA PRO A 289 3.61 8.50 16.59
C PRO A 289 3.18 7.58 17.74
N ILE A 290 2.08 7.93 18.41
CA ILE A 290 1.58 7.18 19.58
C ILE A 290 0.41 6.28 19.14
N PRO A 291 0.51 4.94 19.27
CA PRO A 291 -0.60 4.04 18.97
C PRO A 291 -1.85 4.32 19.81
N GLY A 292 -3.01 3.87 19.32
CA GLY A 292 -4.27 4.00 20.04
C GLY A 292 -4.39 3.02 21.21
N ALA A 293 -3.91 1.79 21.04
CA ALA A 293 -3.82 0.81 22.11
C ALA A 293 -2.69 1.19 23.09
N ARG A 294 -3.09 1.58 24.31
CA ARG A 294 -2.17 1.87 25.43
C ARG A 294 -1.96 0.64 26.28
#